data_AF-A0A7C2RTB3-F1
#
_entry.id   AF-A0A7C2RTB3-F1
#
_cell.length_a   1.000
_cell.length_b   1.000
_cell.length_c   1.000
_cell.angle_alpha   90.00
_cell.angle_beta   90.00
_cell.angle_gamma   90.00
#
_symmetry.space_group_name_H-M   'P 1'
#
loop_
_entity.id
_entity.type
_entity.pdbx_description
1 polymer ?
#
loop_
_entity_poly.entity_id
_entity_poly.type
_entity_poly.pdbx_seq_one_letter_code
_entity_poly.pdbx_strand_id
1 'polypeptide(L)'
;MTQRRSERLLIARALVNISISISKLRFLLEVVSRRASIMRERGFEDTARELERQREMLDRVLAELEAISERLKTIVSMGAIHADLVGINSSIKSIRNSIKDLQPEIAASLGEAISYIEEAIESSKS
;
A
#
# COMPACT_ATOMS: atom_id res chain seq x y z
N MET A 1 -7.86 -28.67 -7.70
CA MET A 1 -7.02 -27.76 -8.53
C MET A 1 -7.64 -26.37 -8.70
N THR A 2 -8.97 -26.24 -8.76
CA THR A 2 -9.70 -24.98 -8.96
C THR A 2 -9.51 -23.94 -7.85
N GLN A 3 -9.47 -24.38 -6.59
CA GLN A 3 -9.39 -23.50 -5.41
C GLN A 3 -8.07 -22.72 -5.32
N ARG A 4 -6.92 -23.41 -5.46
CA ARG A 4 -5.59 -22.75 -5.54
C ARG A 4 -5.47 -21.78 -6.72
N ARG A 5 -6.17 -22.03 -7.83
CA ARG A 5 -6.21 -21.11 -8.98
C ARG A 5 -7.02 -19.85 -8.66
N SER A 6 -8.07 -19.98 -7.85
CA SER A 6 -8.88 -18.86 -7.35
C SER A 6 -8.08 -17.98 -6.38
N GLU A 7 -7.40 -18.58 -5.40
CA GLU A 7 -6.55 -17.85 -4.44
C GLU A 7 -5.45 -17.03 -5.11
N ARG A 8 -4.74 -17.63 -6.08
CA ARG A 8 -3.70 -16.93 -6.84
C ARG A 8 -4.25 -15.74 -7.61
N LEU A 9 -5.46 -15.84 -8.15
CA LEU A 9 -6.11 -14.74 -8.85
C LEU A 9 -6.45 -13.60 -7.87
N LEU A 10 -6.98 -13.91 -6.69
CA LEU A 10 -7.28 -12.93 -5.65
C LEU A 10 -6.03 -12.20 -5.18
N ILE A 11 -4.94 -12.94 -4.91
CA ILE A 11 -3.66 -12.35 -4.53
C ILE A 11 -3.09 -11.48 -5.66
N ALA A 12 -3.22 -11.91 -6.93
CA ALA A 12 -2.81 -11.11 -8.08
C ALA A 12 -3.60 -9.79 -8.20
N ARG A 13 -4.91 -9.81 -7.92
CA ARG A 13 -5.73 -8.58 -7.88
C ARG A 13 -5.32 -7.65 -6.75
N ALA A 14 -5.01 -8.18 -5.56
CA ALA A 14 -4.46 -7.40 -4.46
C ALA A 14 -3.13 -6.74 -4.85
N LEU A 15 -2.23 -7.49 -5.51
CA LEU A 15 -0.96 -6.99 -6.02
C LEU A 15 -1.12 -5.84 -7.01
N VAL A 16 -2.12 -5.91 -7.90
CA VAL A 16 -2.41 -4.82 -8.85
C VAL A 16 -2.78 -3.54 -8.10
N ASN A 17 -3.69 -3.61 -7.13
CA ASN A 17 -4.10 -2.45 -6.32
C ASN A 17 -2.93 -1.85 -5.52
N ILE A 18 -2.10 -2.71 -4.90
CA ILE A 18 -0.90 -2.27 -4.18
C ILE A 18 0.11 -1.62 -5.13
N SER A 19 0.31 -2.17 -6.33
CA SER A 19 1.25 -1.62 -7.32
C SER A 19 0.81 -0.25 -7.85
N ILE A 20 -0.50 -0.06 -8.06
CA ILE A 20 -1.09 1.23 -8.41
C ILE A 20 -0.86 2.23 -7.27
N SER A 21 -1.12 1.81 -6.03
CA SER A 21 -0.93 2.63 -4.84
C SER A 21 0.54 3.09 -4.67
N ILE A 22 1.49 2.18 -4.87
CA ILE A 22 2.94 2.47 -4.88
C ILE A 22 3.27 3.52 -5.94
N SER A 23 2.76 3.36 -7.16
CA SER A 23 3.01 4.30 -8.25
C SER A 23 2.46 5.70 -7.95
N LYS A 24 1.24 5.78 -7.39
CA LYS A 24 0.65 7.04 -6.92
C LYS A 24 1.47 7.69 -5.82
N LEU A 25 1.96 6.91 -4.85
CA LEU A 25 2.80 7.42 -3.75
C LEU A 25 4.12 8.00 -4.24
N ARG A 26 4.81 7.30 -5.15
CA ARG A 26 6.07 7.80 -5.75
C ARG A 26 5.86 9.15 -6.42
N PHE A 27 4.81 9.27 -7.24
CA PHE A 27 4.47 10.55 -7.87
C PHE A 27 4.14 11.64 -6.84
N LEU A 28 3.35 11.30 -5.81
CA LEU A 28 2.99 12.24 -4.76
C LEU A 28 4.21 12.74 -3.99
N LEU A 29 5.15 11.86 -3.65
CA LEU A 29 6.40 12.22 -2.97
C LEU A 29 7.21 13.24 -3.77
N GLU A 30 7.30 13.09 -5.09
CA GLU A 30 7.94 14.08 -5.97
C GLU A 30 7.21 15.42 -5.94
N VAL A 31 5.88 15.40 -6.03
CA VAL A 31 5.05 16.61 -6.00
C VAL A 31 5.18 17.35 -4.67
N VAL A 32 5.09 16.63 -3.54
CA VAL A 32 5.21 17.21 -2.19
C VAL A 32 6.62 17.77 -1.98
N SER A 33 7.66 17.06 -2.42
CA SER A 33 9.05 17.54 -2.33
C SER A 33 9.25 18.85 -3.10
N ARG A 34 8.73 18.94 -4.33
CA ARG A 34 8.80 20.16 -5.13
C ARG A 34 8.02 21.31 -4.48
N ARG A 35 6.82 21.03 -3.96
CA ARG A 35 6.00 22.03 -3.26
C ARG A 35 6.70 22.56 -2.01
N ALA A 36 7.33 21.69 -1.21
CA ALA A 36 8.07 22.10 -0.02
C ALA A 36 9.22 23.05 -0.38
N SER A 37 9.99 22.76 -1.44
CA SER A 37 11.04 23.65 -1.94
C SER A 37 10.50 25.02 -2.32
N ILE A 38 9.42 25.07 -3.11
CA ILE A 38 8.78 26.32 -3.53
C ILE A 38 8.27 27.14 -2.33
N MET A 39 7.70 26.48 -1.32
CA MET A 39 7.24 27.17 -0.11
C MET A 39 8.41 27.80 0.65
N ARG A 40 9.53 27.06 0.78
CA ARG A 40 10.76 27.58 1.40
C ARG A 40 11.33 28.77 0.64
N GLU A 41 11.45 28.67 -0.68
CA GLU A 41 11.94 29.76 -1.54
C GLU A 41 11.08 31.03 -1.44
N ARG A 42 9.79 30.88 -1.13
CA ARG A 42 8.84 31.98 -0.94
C ARG A 42 8.75 32.48 0.50
N GLY A 43 9.54 31.92 1.43
CA GLY A 43 9.55 32.30 2.85
C GLY A 43 8.44 31.69 3.70
N PHE A 44 7.67 30.73 3.17
CA PHE A 44 6.64 29.99 3.91
C PHE A 44 7.22 28.78 4.64
N GLU A 45 8.10 29.02 5.60
CA GLU A 45 8.86 27.97 6.32
C GLU A 45 7.97 26.97 7.05
N ASP A 46 6.92 27.42 7.73
CA ASP A 46 6.04 26.51 8.48
C ASP A 46 5.25 25.58 7.56
N THR A 47 4.77 26.09 6.42
CA THR A 47 4.13 25.28 5.38
C THR A 47 5.10 24.28 4.77
N ALA A 48 6.35 24.70 4.51
CA ALA A 48 7.38 23.82 3.99
C ALA A 48 7.67 22.66 4.95
N ARG A 49 7.81 22.94 6.25
CA ARG A 49 8.02 21.92 7.30
C ARG A 49 6.86 20.94 7.39
N GLU A 50 5.62 21.41 7.29
CA GLU A 50 4.45 20.54 7.33
C GLU A 50 4.40 19.61 6.11
N LEU A 51 4.70 20.13 4.91
CA LEU A 51 4.83 19.30 3.71
C LEU A 51 5.94 18.25 3.84
N GLU A 52 7.07 18.59 4.47
CA GLU A 52 8.16 17.63 4.72
C GLU A 52 7.75 16.53 5.71
N ARG A 53 7.01 16.84 6.77
CA ARG A 53 6.47 15.83 7.69
C ARG A 53 5.51 14.88 6.98
N GLN A 54 4.63 15.42 6.14
CA GLN A 54 3.72 14.61 5.33
C GLN A 54 4.51 13.71 4.36
N ARG A 55 5.56 14.25 3.72
CA ARG A 55 6.46 13.48 2.86
C ARG A 55 7.10 12.32 3.61
N GLU A 56 7.67 12.55 4.79
CA GLU A 56 8.30 11.49 5.60
C GLU A 56 7.33 10.38 5.97
N MET A 57 6.07 10.72 6.28
CA MET A 57 5.04 9.72 6.53
C MET A 57 4.73 8.91 5.26
N LEU A 58 4.57 9.56 4.12
CA LEU A 58 4.30 8.91 2.84
C LEU A 58 5.47 8.02 2.38
N ASP A 59 6.70 8.41 2.68
CA ASP A 59 7.91 7.67 2.34
C ASP A 59 8.01 6.36 3.14
N ARG A 60 7.71 6.39 4.45
CA ARG A 60 7.59 5.18 5.27
C ARG A 60 6.52 4.23 4.72
N VAL A 61 5.36 4.78 4.36
CA VAL A 61 4.25 4.01 3.79
C VAL A 61 4.63 3.37 2.46
N LEU A 62 5.35 4.10 1.60
CA LEU A 62 5.86 3.57 0.33
C LEU A 62 6.76 2.36 0.58
N ALA A 63 7.74 2.48 1.49
CA ALA A 63 8.66 1.40 1.80
C ALA A 63 7.93 0.15 2.35
N GLU A 64 6.95 0.34 3.23
CA GLU A 64 6.14 -0.75 3.77
C GLU A 64 5.30 -1.45 2.67
N LEU A 65 4.69 -0.68 1.76
CA LEU A 65 3.92 -1.24 0.64
C LEU A 65 4.81 -1.98 -0.36
N GLU A 66 6.01 -1.50 -0.64
CA GLU A 66 6.99 -2.18 -1.49
C GLU A 66 7.40 -3.52 -0.88
N ALA A 67 7.69 -3.55 0.43
CA ALA A 67 8.00 -4.79 1.14
C ALA A 67 6.81 -5.78 1.11
N ILE A 68 5.58 -5.30 1.29
CA ILE A 68 4.37 -6.12 1.19
C ILE A 68 4.19 -6.66 -0.23
N SER A 69 4.43 -5.85 -1.26
CA SER A 69 4.33 -6.25 -2.66
C SER A 69 5.29 -7.42 -2.97
N GLU A 70 6.54 -7.32 -2.52
CA GLU A 70 7.53 -8.41 -2.69
C GLU A 70 7.14 -9.69 -1.95
N ARG A 71 6.61 -9.56 -0.72
CA ARG A 71 6.11 -10.71 0.04
C ARG A 71 4.93 -11.38 -0.69
N LEU A 72 3.98 -10.61 -1.20
CA LEU A 72 2.85 -11.15 -1.96
C LEU A 72 3.28 -11.83 -3.27
N LYS A 73 4.24 -11.25 -4.01
CA LYS A 73 4.83 -11.90 -5.21
C LYS A 73 5.47 -13.25 -4.88
N THR A 74 6.17 -13.32 -3.75
CA THR A 74 6.78 -14.56 -3.25
C THR A 74 5.71 -15.61 -2.94
N ILE A 75 4.63 -15.23 -2.25
CA ILE A 75 3.49 -16.09 -1.92
C ILE A 75 2.80 -16.62 -3.18
N VAL A 76 2.59 -15.79 -4.21
CA VAL A 76 2.02 -16.23 -5.49
C VAL A 76 2.90 -17.29 -6.16
N SER A 77 4.21 -17.09 -6.12
CA SER A 77 5.20 -17.94 -6.80
C SER A 77 5.42 -19.28 -6.09
N MET A 78 5.48 -19.29 -4.75
CA MET A 78 5.75 -20.48 -3.95
C MET A 78 4.48 -21.27 -3.59
N GLY A 79 3.30 -20.65 -3.71
CA GLY A 79 2.04 -21.18 -3.17
C GLY A 79 1.71 -20.54 -1.83
N ALA A 80 0.43 -20.25 -1.60
CA ALA A 80 0.00 -19.43 -0.49
C ALA A 80 0.23 -20.08 0.87
N ILE A 81 0.85 -19.33 1.80
CA ILE A 81 0.96 -19.70 3.21
C ILE A 81 -0.06 -18.84 3.99
N HIS A 82 -1.05 -19.49 4.57
CA HIS A 82 -2.17 -18.84 5.24
C HIS A 82 -1.74 -17.80 6.29
N ALA A 83 -0.76 -18.15 7.14
CA ALA A 83 -0.25 -17.27 8.19
C ALA A 83 0.40 -15.99 7.63
N ASP A 84 1.11 -16.09 6.51
CA ASP A 84 1.74 -14.95 5.87
C ASP A 84 0.71 -13.97 5.30
N LEU A 85 -0.36 -14.48 4.70
CA LEU A 85 -1.46 -13.66 4.19
C LEU A 85 -2.19 -12.89 5.30
N VAL A 86 -2.43 -13.52 6.45
CA VAL A 86 -3.03 -12.85 7.62
C VAL A 86 -2.15 -11.69 8.11
N GLY A 87 -0.85 -11.93 8.24
CA GLY A 87 0.10 -10.89 8.66
C GLY A 87 0.20 -9.74 7.66
N ILE A 88 0.20 -10.05 6.36
CA ILE A 88 0.18 -9.04 5.30
C ILE A 88 -1.12 -8.22 5.35
N ASN A 89 -2.28 -8.88 5.49
CA ASN A 89 -3.57 -8.19 5.57
C ASN A 89 -3.61 -7.19 6.73
N SER A 90 -3.13 -7.59 7.91
CA SER A 90 -3.02 -6.72 9.08
C SER A 90 -2.11 -5.50 8.81
N SER A 91 -0.98 -5.72 8.13
CA SER A 91 -0.05 -4.64 7.77
C SER A 91 -0.70 -3.63 6.82
N ILE A 92 -1.40 -4.11 5.78
CA ILE A 92 -2.10 -3.23 4.82
C ILE A 92 -3.21 -2.43 5.53
N LYS A 93 -3.96 -3.05 6.46
CA LYS A 93 -4.97 -2.34 7.28
C LYS A 93 -4.35 -1.23 8.11
N SER A 94 -3.20 -1.47 8.72
CA SER A 94 -2.46 -0.47 9.50
C SER A 94 -2.04 0.71 8.61
N ILE A 95 -1.39 0.43 7.47
CA ILE A 95 -0.97 1.43 6.48
C ILE A 95 -2.17 2.28 6.03
N ARG A 96 -3.26 1.62 5.62
CA ARG A 96 -4.49 2.27 5.17
C ARG A 96 -5.00 3.25 6.22
N ASN A 97 -5.03 2.84 7.48
CA ASN A 97 -5.51 3.70 8.58
C ASN A 97 -4.58 4.89 8.83
N SER A 98 -3.27 4.73 8.66
CA SER A 98 -2.29 5.81 8.82
C SER A 98 -2.39 6.87 7.72
N ILE A 99 -2.86 6.52 6.53
CA ILE A 99 -2.91 7.46 5.38
C ILE A 99 -4.31 7.90 4.98
N LYS A 100 -5.39 7.34 5.55
CA LYS A 100 -6.77 7.56 5.07
C LYS A 100 -7.19 9.03 4.98
N ASP A 101 -6.73 9.84 5.93
CA ASP A 101 -7.10 11.26 6.01
C ASP A 101 -6.21 12.13 5.10
N LEU A 102 -4.97 11.70 4.87
CA LEU A 102 -4.03 12.41 3.99
C LEU A 102 -4.24 12.05 2.52
N GLN A 103 -4.49 10.77 2.21
CA GLN A 103 -4.55 10.20 0.87
C GLN A 103 -5.75 9.23 0.75
N PRO A 104 -6.99 9.75 0.69
CA PRO A 104 -8.20 8.94 0.68
C PRO A 104 -8.29 8.00 -0.53
N GLU A 105 -7.81 8.41 -1.70
CA GLU A 105 -7.80 7.55 -2.90
C GLU A 105 -6.88 6.33 -2.76
N ILE A 106 -5.69 6.52 -2.18
CA ILE A 106 -4.76 5.42 -1.95
C ILE A 106 -5.35 4.49 -0.88
N ALA A 107 -5.94 5.05 0.18
CA ALA A 107 -6.62 4.27 1.20
C ALA A 107 -7.82 3.46 0.68
N ALA A 108 -8.53 3.97 -0.34
CA ALA A 108 -9.59 3.24 -1.02
C ALA A 108 -9.04 2.04 -1.80
N SER A 109 -7.98 2.23 -2.60
CA SER A 109 -7.32 1.15 -3.35
C SER A 109 -6.73 0.07 -2.42
N LEU A 110 -6.14 0.47 -1.28
CA LEU A 110 -5.72 -0.49 -0.25
C LEU A 110 -6.90 -1.24 0.38
N GLY A 111 -8.08 -0.62 0.47
CA GLY A 111 -9.32 -1.27 0.91
C GLY A 111 -9.75 -2.41 -0.03
N GLU A 112 -9.62 -2.20 -1.34
CA GLU A 112 -9.85 -3.27 -2.33
C GLU A 112 -8.83 -4.40 -2.21
N ALA A 113 -7.54 -4.07 -2.02
CA ALA A 113 -6.50 -5.07 -1.81
C ALA A 113 -6.77 -5.92 -0.56
N ILE A 114 -7.20 -5.30 0.54
CA ILE A 114 -7.62 -5.99 1.78
C ILE A 114 -8.75 -6.98 1.49
N SER A 115 -9.81 -6.54 0.79
CA SER A 115 -10.95 -7.38 0.46
C SER A 115 -10.54 -8.65 -0.30
N TYR A 116 -9.68 -8.52 -1.32
CA TYR A 116 -9.19 -9.67 -2.07
C TYR A 116 -8.33 -10.61 -1.22
N ILE A 117 -7.52 -10.08 -0.30
CA ILE A 117 -6.71 -10.90 0.60
C ILE A 117 -7.59 -11.64 1.61
N GLU A 118 -8.64 -11.00 2.13
CA GLU A 118 -9.62 -11.63 3.01
C GLU A 118 -10.35 -12.77 2.31
N GLU A 119 -10.82 -12.56 1.09
CA GLU A 119 -11.45 -13.60 0.27
C GLU A 119 -10.49 -14.76 -0.02
N ALA A 120 -9.20 -14.47 -0.24
CA ALA A 120 -8.17 -15.51 -0.44
C ALA A 120 -7.92 -16.32 0.85
N ILE A 121 -7.89 -15.65 2.01
CA ILE A 121 -7.74 -16.28 3.32
C ILE A 121 -8.94 -17.19 3.61
N GLU A 122 -10.16 -16.74 3.35
CA GLU A 122 -11.38 -17.54 3.54
C GLU A 122 -11.43 -18.75 2.60
N SER A 123 -11.07 -18.54 1.33
CA SER A 123 -11.01 -19.61 0.33
C SER A 123 -10.03 -20.71 0.72
N SER A 124 -8.95 -20.37 1.41
CA SER A 124 -7.93 -21.35 1.84
C SER A 124 -8.32 -22.21 3.04
N LYS A 125 -9.43 -21.89 3.73
CA LYS A 125 -9.95 -22.66 4.87
C LYS A 125 -10.98 -23.72 4.46
N SER A 126 -11.60 -23.55 3.28
CA SER A 126 -12.62 -24.47 2.73
C SER A 126 -11.99 -25.66 2.02
#